data_AF-A0A4Q6FYA1-F1
#
_entry.id   AF-A0A4Q6FYA1-F1
#
_cell.length_a   1.000
_cell.length_b   1.000
_cell.length_c   1.000
_cell.angle_alpha   90.00
_cell.angle_beta   90.00
_cell.angle_gamma   90.00
#
_symmetry.space_group_name_H-M   'P 1'
#
loop_
_entity.id
_entity.type
_entity.pdbx_description
1 polymer ?
#
loop_
_entity_poly.entity_id
_entity_poly.type
_entity_poly.pdbx_seq_one_letter_code
_entity_poly.pdbx_strand_id
1 'polypeptide(L)'
;MKMKSFKRNCLPHVMVLGLVSLTQACGETVNFDTQEKLTTAAEAARAEAAPGPGAPEGSGGGDAISNPEGSTVADEMTNGTDPDAVASVNGSDGIPLACHSDKVIVQNETLSFPEIPAGTTCKFGIGENLSRVNGKIRAYLKQSQEVALPEGATLCGFSVDHESSAIRYDDEMFFSVNNRLLLSTQDYSEYLPEANGFYSFAWSGLVDKAYDPTSGRGVYCAGGAQGLSSCSVPPTETDGQIKLEFSDTMKANLARSLQSDRKLTFDWITTGDNDDSDCRHTAINLKLNVRYVTP
;
A
#
# COMPACT_ATOMS: atom_id res chain seq x y z
N MET A 1 -37.38 17.92 -34.69
CA MET A 1 -36.24 18.78 -35.06
C MET A 1 -35.39 18.04 -36.08
N LYS A 2 -35.23 18.56 -37.30
CA LYS A 2 -34.40 17.94 -38.37
C LYS A 2 -32.96 18.43 -38.22
N MET A 3 -32.03 17.55 -37.81
CA MET A 3 -30.60 17.87 -37.81
C MET A 3 -30.01 17.64 -39.22
N LYS A 4 -29.37 18.70 -39.74
CA LYS A 4 -28.64 18.70 -41.01
C LYS A 4 -27.23 18.16 -40.77
N SER A 5 -26.86 17.10 -41.50
CA SER A 5 -25.49 16.58 -41.55
C SER A 5 -24.62 17.47 -42.46
N PHE A 6 -23.52 18.00 -41.93
CA PHE A 6 -22.49 18.70 -42.71
C PHE A 6 -21.47 17.68 -43.23
N LYS A 7 -21.30 17.58 -44.56
CA LYS A 7 -20.18 16.88 -45.19
C LYS A 7 -19.07 17.89 -45.49
N ARG A 8 -17.85 17.65 -44.99
CA ARG A 8 -16.64 18.38 -45.41
C ARG A 8 -16.01 17.64 -46.60
N ASN A 9 -15.73 18.37 -47.67
CA ASN A 9 -14.95 17.91 -48.81
C ASN A 9 -13.46 18.07 -48.51
N CYS A 10 -12.70 16.98 -48.58
CA CYS A 10 -11.24 17.02 -48.66
C CYS A 10 -10.83 16.68 -50.10
N LEU A 11 -10.14 17.61 -50.76
CA LEU A 11 -9.47 17.43 -52.05
C LEU A 11 -8.16 16.64 -51.86
N PRO A 12 -7.80 15.70 -52.75
CA PRO A 12 -6.51 15.03 -52.70
C PRO A 12 -5.44 15.83 -53.46
N HIS A 13 -4.27 15.99 -52.82
CA HIS A 13 -3.03 16.28 -53.53
C HIS A 13 -2.34 14.96 -53.90
N VAL A 14 -2.02 14.86 -55.18
CA VAL A 14 -1.25 13.77 -55.80
C VAL A 14 0.23 14.14 -55.71
N MET A 15 1.04 13.32 -55.05
CA MET A 15 2.47 13.20 -55.36
C MET A 15 3.00 11.79 -55.08
N VAL A 16 3.41 11.16 -56.19
CA VAL A 16 4.67 10.42 -56.44
C VAL A 16 5.09 9.27 -55.52
N LEU A 17 5.21 8.12 -56.20
CA LEU A 17 5.80 6.81 -55.88
C LEU A 17 6.78 6.72 -54.69
N GLY A 18 6.43 5.84 -53.77
CA GLY A 18 7.36 5.13 -52.88
C GLY A 18 6.63 3.96 -52.21
N LEU A 19 7.08 2.73 -52.44
CA LEU A 19 6.54 1.52 -51.82
C LEU A 19 6.47 1.66 -50.29
N VAL A 20 5.26 1.67 -49.73
CA VAL A 20 5.02 1.46 -48.29
C VAL A 20 3.80 0.55 -48.14
N SER A 21 4.01 -0.55 -47.43
CA SER A 21 2.98 -1.52 -47.06
C SER A 21 1.84 -0.88 -46.26
N LEU A 22 0.61 -1.00 -46.75
CA LEU A 22 -0.60 -0.69 -45.98
C LEU A 22 -0.91 -1.83 -45.02
N THR A 23 -0.82 -1.59 -43.71
CA THR A 23 -1.63 -2.31 -42.72
C THR A 23 -2.89 -1.49 -42.44
N GLN A 24 -4.02 -2.14 -42.68
CA GLN A 24 -5.37 -1.60 -42.66
C GLN A 24 -5.89 -1.58 -41.21
N ALA A 25 -5.97 -0.41 -40.58
CA ALA A 25 -6.67 -0.24 -39.30
C ALA A 25 -8.12 0.16 -39.58
N CYS A 26 -9.04 -0.79 -39.39
CA CYS A 26 -10.47 -0.53 -39.33
C CYS A 26 -10.80 0.12 -37.99
N GLY A 27 -11.62 1.18 -38.03
CA GLY A 27 -12.00 1.96 -36.86
C GLY A 27 -13.04 1.29 -35.98
N GLU A 28 -13.06 1.72 -34.72
CA GLU A 28 -14.21 1.62 -33.84
C GLU A 28 -14.67 3.03 -33.47
N THR A 29 -15.87 3.38 -33.94
CA THR A 29 -16.69 4.44 -33.38
C THR A 29 -17.28 3.95 -32.07
N VAL A 30 -16.79 4.47 -30.94
CA VAL A 30 -17.40 4.24 -29.63
C VAL A 30 -18.65 5.10 -29.53
N ASN A 31 -19.79 4.42 -29.42
CA ASN A 31 -21.10 5.02 -29.23
C ASN A 31 -21.33 5.15 -27.71
N PHE A 32 -21.25 6.37 -27.17
CA PHE A 32 -21.65 6.64 -25.79
C PHE A 32 -23.15 6.88 -25.76
N ASP A 33 -23.91 5.82 -25.49
CA ASP A 33 -25.32 5.97 -25.13
C ASP A 33 -25.74 4.81 -24.22
N THR A 34 -25.70 5.04 -22.90
CA THR A 34 -26.61 4.43 -21.92
C THR A 34 -26.45 5.14 -20.57
N GLN A 35 -27.23 6.21 -20.39
CA GLN A 35 -27.79 6.52 -19.08
C GLN A 35 -29.09 5.73 -18.88
N GLU A 36 -29.52 5.63 -17.62
CA GLU A 36 -30.73 4.99 -17.09
C GLU A 36 -30.66 3.49 -16.77
N LYS A 37 -30.30 3.19 -15.51
CA LYS A 37 -31.23 2.52 -14.57
C LYS A 37 -30.63 2.46 -13.15
N LEU A 38 -30.98 3.44 -12.32
CA LEU A 38 -30.81 3.38 -10.87
C LEU A 38 -32.14 3.80 -10.22
N THR A 39 -32.92 2.82 -9.82
CA THR A 39 -34.11 2.82 -8.94
C THR A 39 -34.58 1.36 -9.00
N THR A 40 -34.79 0.56 -7.97
CA THR A 40 -35.08 0.77 -6.55
C THR A 40 -34.86 -0.61 -5.89
N ALA A 41 -34.08 -0.72 -4.82
CA ALA A 41 -34.04 -1.93 -4.00
C ALA A 41 -33.63 -1.59 -2.55
N ALA A 42 -34.46 -0.76 -1.91
CA ALA A 42 -34.35 -0.44 -0.50
C ALA A 42 -35.71 -0.68 0.16
N GLU A 43 -36.19 -1.94 0.21
CA GLU A 43 -37.38 -2.30 0.99
C GLU A 43 -37.61 -3.82 1.16
N ALA A 44 -36.58 -4.61 1.48
CA ALA A 44 -36.79 -6.02 1.85
C ALA A 44 -35.69 -6.59 2.77
N ALA A 45 -35.57 -6.06 4.00
CA ALA A 45 -34.92 -6.77 5.11
C ALA A 45 -35.28 -6.13 6.46
N ARG A 46 -36.53 -6.32 6.90
CA ARG A 46 -36.95 -6.14 8.29
C ARG A 46 -37.88 -7.30 8.66
N ALA A 47 -37.69 -7.81 9.87
CA ALA A 47 -38.24 -9.05 10.48
C ALA A 47 -37.36 -10.27 10.18
N GLU A 48 -36.79 -11.02 11.12
CA GLU A 48 -37.15 -11.29 12.52
C GLU A 48 -35.89 -11.65 13.34
N ALA A 49 -35.74 -11.10 14.55
CA ALA A 49 -34.95 -11.72 15.61
C ALA A 49 -35.40 -11.17 16.98
N ALA A 50 -36.02 -12.02 17.78
CA ALA A 50 -36.29 -11.84 19.20
C ALA A 50 -36.05 -13.20 19.91
N PRO A 51 -35.96 -13.27 21.25
CA PRO A 51 -34.69 -13.46 21.93
C PRO A 51 -34.60 -14.78 22.71
N GLY A 52 -33.40 -15.33 22.84
CA GLY A 52 -33.13 -16.45 23.74
C GLY A 52 -32.53 -15.97 25.07
N PRO A 53 -33.08 -16.36 26.24
CA PRO A 53 -32.47 -16.10 27.54
C PRO A 53 -31.60 -17.31 27.96
N GLY A 54 -30.44 -17.03 28.55
CA GLY A 54 -29.58 -18.08 29.10
C GLY A 54 -28.36 -17.50 29.79
N ALA A 55 -28.51 -17.11 31.05
CA ALA A 55 -27.41 -16.80 31.96
C ALA A 55 -26.59 -18.06 32.29
N PRO A 56 -25.33 -17.87 32.72
CA PRO A 56 -24.93 -18.53 33.95
C PRO A 56 -24.26 -17.57 34.94
N GLU A 57 -24.79 -17.58 36.17
CA GLU A 57 -24.09 -17.15 37.38
C GLU A 57 -23.02 -18.20 37.73
N GLY A 58 -21.81 -17.75 38.05
CA GLY A 58 -20.71 -18.59 38.47
C GLY A 58 -19.74 -17.80 39.35
N SER A 59 -20.06 -17.75 40.64
CA SER A 59 -19.27 -17.18 41.72
C SER A 59 -18.27 -18.21 42.27
N GLY A 60 -17.03 -17.80 42.53
CA GLY A 60 -15.99 -18.51 43.28
C GLY A 60 -14.68 -17.71 43.19
N GLY A 61 -14.21 -17.03 44.25
CA GLY A 61 -13.51 -17.66 45.37
C GLY A 61 -12.13 -18.11 44.88
N GLY A 62 -11.08 -17.28 44.92
CA GLY A 62 -10.35 -16.92 46.13
C GLY A 62 -9.09 -17.79 46.17
N ASP A 63 -7.89 -17.19 46.10
CA ASP A 63 -6.73 -17.61 46.88
C ASP A 63 -5.52 -16.70 46.62
N ALA A 64 -4.95 -16.25 47.73
CA ALA A 64 -3.70 -15.51 47.82
C ALA A 64 -2.53 -16.49 47.87
N ILE A 65 -1.50 -16.30 47.04
CA ILE A 65 -0.18 -16.90 47.28
C ILE A 65 0.93 -15.88 46.98
N SER A 66 1.58 -15.53 48.08
CA SER A 66 2.92 -14.98 48.33
C SER A 66 3.98 -14.97 47.22
N ASN A 67 4.69 -13.83 47.17
CA ASN A 67 6.09 -13.67 46.77
C ASN A 67 7.01 -14.77 47.32
N PRO A 68 8.13 -15.04 46.62
CA PRO A 68 9.39 -14.67 47.25
C PRO A 68 10.38 -13.96 46.33
N GLU A 69 11.18 -13.15 47.00
CA GLU A 69 12.33 -12.38 46.55
C GLU A 69 13.50 -13.28 46.10
N GLY A 70 14.37 -12.70 45.26
CA GLY A 70 15.81 -12.98 45.33
C GLY A 70 16.39 -13.82 44.19
N SER A 71 17.02 -13.15 43.21
CA SER A 71 18.22 -13.70 42.55
C SER A 71 19.02 -12.58 41.90
N THR A 72 20.04 -12.13 42.62
CA THR A 72 21.16 -11.32 42.12
C THR A 72 22.07 -12.23 41.27
N VAL A 73 22.13 -11.99 39.96
CA VAL A 73 23.12 -12.62 39.09
C VAL A 73 24.08 -11.53 38.62
N ALA A 74 25.37 -11.79 38.84
CA ALA A 74 26.47 -10.87 38.65
C ALA A 74 26.66 -10.49 37.18
N ASP A 75 26.94 -9.19 36.99
CA ASP A 75 27.50 -8.60 35.78
C ASP A 75 28.80 -9.30 35.37
N GLU A 76 28.77 -9.95 34.22
CA GLU A 76 29.97 -10.33 33.48
C GLU A 76 30.18 -9.28 32.37
N MET A 77 30.99 -8.27 32.67
CA MET A 77 31.43 -7.25 31.70
C MET A 77 32.41 -7.87 30.71
N THR A 78 31.90 -8.53 29.68
CA THR A 78 32.69 -8.83 28.49
C THR A 78 32.76 -7.59 27.61
N ASN A 79 33.96 -7.02 27.52
CA ASN A 79 34.34 -5.93 26.62
C ASN A 79 34.35 -6.43 25.17
N GLY A 80 33.16 -6.70 24.63
CA GLY A 80 32.94 -7.04 23.23
C GLY A 80 32.91 -5.75 22.41
N THR A 81 33.80 -5.65 21.42
CA THR A 81 33.66 -4.70 20.32
C THR A 81 32.30 -4.91 19.68
N ASP A 82 31.37 -4.02 20.02
CA ASP A 82 29.99 -4.02 19.58
C ASP A 82 29.95 -3.81 18.05
N PRO A 83 29.58 -4.82 17.25
CA PRO A 83 29.44 -4.64 15.81
C PRO A 83 28.24 -3.74 15.44
N ASP A 84 27.41 -3.36 16.42
CA ASP A 84 26.28 -2.44 16.27
C ASP A 84 26.64 -1.02 16.70
N ALA A 85 27.79 -0.49 16.24
CA ALA A 85 28.08 0.93 16.33
C ALA A 85 27.04 1.71 15.51
N VAL A 86 25.90 2.00 16.12
CA VAL A 86 24.79 2.76 15.56
C VAL A 86 25.36 4.06 15.03
N ALA A 87 25.23 4.26 13.71
CA ALA A 87 25.74 5.45 13.05
C ALA A 87 25.27 6.69 13.83
N SER A 88 26.20 7.55 14.23
CA SER A 88 25.87 8.72 15.03
C SER A 88 24.82 9.58 14.29
N VAL A 89 23.69 9.80 14.95
CA VAL A 89 22.55 10.53 14.39
C VAL A 89 22.63 12.00 14.84
N ASN A 90 22.32 12.95 13.96
CA ASN A 90 22.22 14.35 14.38
C ASN A 90 20.94 14.54 15.21
N GLY A 91 21.07 15.03 16.43
CA GLY A 91 19.94 15.16 17.38
C GLY A 91 18.84 16.13 16.95
N SER A 92 19.09 17.02 15.98
CA SER A 92 18.10 18.04 15.55
C SER A 92 17.15 17.60 14.44
N ASP A 93 17.58 16.71 13.54
CA ASP A 93 16.77 16.25 12.39
C ASP A 93 16.68 14.72 12.30
N GLY A 94 17.49 14.03 13.10
CA GLY A 94 17.50 12.58 13.15
C GLY A 94 18.02 11.92 11.86
N ILE A 95 18.65 12.69 10.97
CA ILE A 95 19.36 12.20 9.79
C ILE A 95 20.73 11.68 10.26
N PRO A 96 21.25 10.55 9.72
CA PRO A 96 22.62 10.13 10.01
C PRO A 96 23.61 11.28 9.75
N LEU A 97 24.54 11.55 10.67
CA LEU A 97 25.50 12.66 10.50
C LEU A 97 26.25 12.60 9.17
N ALA A 98 26.56 11.39 8.70
CA ALA A 98 27.21 11.12 7.41
C ALA A 98 26.42 11.72 6.23
N CYS A 99 25.09 11.78 6.30
CA CYS A 99 24.25 12.34 5.24
C CYS A 99 24.28 13.89 5.18
N HIS A 100 24.90 14.56 6.16
CA HIS A 100 25.12 16.01 6.16
C HIS A 100 26.54 16.41 5.73
N SER A 101 27.54 15.58 6.06
CA SER A 101 28.95 15.87 5.81
C SER A 101 29.46 15.29 4.49
N ASP A 102 28.85 14.21 4.01
CA ASP A 102 29.42 13.40 2.93
C ASP A 102 28.70 13.63 1.60
N LYS A 103 29.33 13.17 0.52
CA LYS A 103 28.75 13.24 -0.82
C LYS A 103 27.62 12.21 -0.94
N VAL A 104 26.38 12.68 -0.78
CA VAL A 104 25.18 11.86 -0.98
C VAL A 104 25.12 11.33 -2.43
N ILE A 105 25.00 10.01 -2.56
CA ILE A 105 24.76 9.30 -3.81
C ILE A 105 23.26 9.11 -3.98
N VAL A 106 22.76 9.33 -5.20
CA VAL A 106 21.37 9.09 -5.57
C VAL A 106 21.31 7.92 -6.54
N GLN A 107 20.57 6.88 -6.17
CA GLN A 107 20.29 5.72 -7.00
C GLN A 107 18.82 5.78 -7.43
N ASN A 108 18.60 5.79 -8.73
CA ASN A 108 17.26 5.83 -9.32
C ASN A 108 16.87 4.41 -9.73
N GLU A 109 15.73 3.95 -9.24
CA GLU A 109 15.16 2.65 -9.54
C GLU A 109 13.72 2.81 -10.03
N THR A 110 13.23 1.83 -10.78
CA THR A 110 11.80 1.70 -11.08
C THR A 110 11.27 0.46 -10.38
N LEU A 111 10.37 0.65 -9.41
CA LEU A 111 9.62 -0.44 -8.81
C LEU A 111 8.48 -0.81 -9.76
N SER A 112 8.51 -2.04 -10.30
CA SER A 112 7.49 -2.53 -11.23
C SER A 112 6.67 -3.64 -10.59
N PHE A 113 5.37 -3.41 -10.50
CA PHE A 113 4.38 -4.34 -9.97
C PHE A 113 3.48 -4.75 -11.15
N PRO A 114 3.68 -5.96 -11.73
CA PRO A 114 2.93 -6.40 -12.90
C PRO A 114 1.43 -6.44 -12.64
N GLU A 115 0.64 -6.18 -13.69
CA GLU A 115 -0.83 -6.29 -13.62
C GLU A 115 -1.28 -7.65 -13.09
N ILE A 116 -2.33 -7.62 -12.27
CA ILE A 116 -3.09 -8.80 -11.85
C ILE A 116 -4.47 -8.69 -12.51
N PRO A 117 -4.74 -9.41 -13.61
CA PRO A 117 -6.00 -9.29 -14.32
C PRO A 117 -7.15 -9.93 -13.53
N ALA A 118 -8.38 -9.47 -13.78
CA ALA A 118 -9.60 -10.05 -13.20
C ALA A 118 -9.78 -11.53 -13.60
N GLY A 119 -10.37 -12.34 -12.73
CA GLY A 119 -10.37 -13.81 -12.87
C GLY A 119 -9.01 -14.46 -12.58
N THR A 120 -8.02 -13.60 -12.33
CA THR A 120 -6.66 -13.80 -11.83
C THR A 120 -6.54 -14.69 -10.63
N THR A 121 -7.00 -14.14 -9.48
CA THR A 121 -7.02 -14.75 -8.14
C THR A 121 -7.03 -13.69 -7.04
N CYS A 122 -7.71 -14.01 -5.94
CA CYS A 122 -7.15 -13.93 -4.57
C CYS A 122 -6.90 -15.32 -3.94
N LYS A 123 -7.04 -16.42 -4.68
CA LYS A 123 -6.95 -17.82 -4.15
C LYS A 123 -7.78 -18.04 -2.89
N PHE A 124 -9.05 -17.63 -2.89
CA PHE A 124 -9.95 -17.83 -1.76
C PHE A 124 -10.00 -19.28 -1.30
N GLY A 125 -10.01 -19.50 0.02
CA GLY A 125 -10.02 -20.81 0.65
C GLY A 125 -8.71 -21.59 0.54
N ILE A 126 -7.61 -20.96 0.13
CA ILE A 126 -6.29 -21.58 0.00
C ILE A 126 -5.27 -20.83 0.86
N GLY A 127 -4.51 -21.59 1.68
CA GLY A 127 -3.46 -21.02 2.52
C GLY A 127 -4.04 -20.09 3.59
N GLU A 128 -3.55 -18.86 3.63
CA GLU A 128 -4.02 -17.83 4.58
C GLU A 128 -5.28 -17.10 4.10
N ASN A 129 -5.70 -17.31 2.85
CA ASN A 129 -6.87 -16.68 2.27
C ASN A 129 -8.12 -17.50 2.59
N LEU A 130 -9.14 -16.85 3.12
CA LEU A 130 -10.33 -17.49 3.67
C LEU A 130 -11.42 -17.65 2.62
N SER A 131 -12.55 -18.25 3.00
CA SER A 131 -13.75 -18.25 2.18
C SER A 131 -14.30 -16.82 2.03
N ARG A 132 -14.90 -16.56 0.86
CA ARG A 132 -15.56 -15.31 0.51
C ARG A 132 -16.63 -14.90 1.51
N VAL A 133 -16.64 -13.64 1.91
CA VAL A 133 -17.65 -12.97 2.72
C VAL A 133 -17.67 -11.50 2.31
N ASN A 134 -18.74 -11.07 1.65
CA ASN A 134 -18.92 -9.68 1.23
C ASN A 134 -18.83 -8.67 2.39
N GLY A 135 -18.14 -7.56 2.13
CA GLY A 135 -17.89 -6.47 3.07
C GLY A 135 -16.82 -6.77 4.11
N LYS A 136 -15.97 -7.78 3.89
CA LYS A 136 -14.90 -8.14 4.82
C LYS A 136 -13.61 -8.46 4.12
N ILE A 137 -12.48 -8.04 4.67
CA ILE A 137 -11.18 -8.48 4.15
C ILE A 137 -11.02 -9.99 4.42
N ARG A 138 -10.99 -10.80 3.36
CA ARG A 138 -10.94 -12.28 3.43
C ARG A 138 -9.75 -12.89 2.71
N ALA A 139 -9.19 -12.20 1.74
CA ALA A 139 -7.99 -12.63 1.04
C ALA A 139 -7.06 -11.47 0.73
N TYR A 140 -5.79 -11.79 0.46
CA TYR A 140 -4.82 -10.83 -0.03
C TYR A 140 -3.87 -11.46 -1.06
N LEU A 141 -3.24 -10.59 -1.85
CA LEU A 141 -2.14 -10.93 -2.73
C LEU A 141 -1.02 -9.91 -2.53
N LYS A 142 0.21 -10.39 -2.46
CA LYS A 142 1.42 -9.56 -2.29
C LYS A 142 2.36 -9.72 -3.47
N GLN A 143 2.80 -8.60 -4.03
CA GLN A 143 3.94 -8.51 -4.94
C GLN A 143 5.07 -7.74 -4.23
N SER A 144 6.30 -8.22 -4.35
CA SER A 144 7.46 -7.60 -3.71
C SER A 144 8.48 -7.16 -4.77
N GLN A 145 9.10 -6.01 -4.54
CA GLN A 145 10.23 -5.50 -5.32
C GLN A 145 11.38 -5.17 -4.37
N GLU A 146 12.62 -5.42 -4.80
CA GLU A 146 13.77 -5.34 -3.92
C GLU A 146 14.83 -4.40 -4.49
N VAL A 147 15.38 -3.55 -3.63
CA VAL A 147 16.46 -2.63 -3.97
C VAL A 147 17.61 -2.86 -2.99
N ALA A 148 18.74 -3.32 -3.50
CA ALA A 148 19.94 -3.54 -2.71
C ALA A 148 20.67 -2.22 -2.50
N LEU A 149 21.12 -1.98 -1.27
CA LEU A 149 22.07 -0.91 -0.96
C LEU A 149 23.51 -1.45 -1.10
N PRO A 150 24.49 -0.64 -1.53
CA PRO A 150 25.88 -1.06 -1.51
C PRO A 150 26.36 -1.46 -0.11
N GLU A 151 27.36 -2.32 -0.04
CA GLU A 151 27.95 -2.73 1.24
C GLU A 151 28.49 -1.51 2.01
N GLY A 152 28.22 -1.45 3.31
CA GLY A 152 28.59 -0.31 4.17
C GLY A 152 27.77 0.96 3.95
N ALA A 153 26.83 1.00 3.01
CA ALA A 153 26.03 2.18 2.76
C ALA A 153 25.15 2.55 3.96
N THR A 154 25.03 3.86 4.21
CA THR A 154 24.10 4.45 5.17
C THR A 154 22.96 5.12 4.42
N LEU A 155 21.73 4.67 4.64
CA LEU A 155 20.55 5.25 4.02
C LEU A 155 20.28 6.64 4.58
N CYS A 156 20.15 7.63 3.69
CA CYS A 156 19.80 9.01 4.02
C CYS A 156 18.31 9.31 3.82
N GLY A 157 17.61 8.47 3.05
CA GLY A 157 16.18 8.57 2.79
C GLY A 157 15.85 8.16 1.35
N PHE A 158 14.57 8.14 1.00
CA PHE A 158 14.13 7.91 -0.36
C PHE A 158 12.87 8.71 -0.68
N SER A 159 12.59 8.92 -1.97
CA SER A 159 11.30 9.41 -2.46
C SER A 159 10.71 8.42 -3.46
N VAL A 160 9.38 8.39 -3.54
CA VAL A 160 8.63 7.55 -4.47
C VAL A 160 7.74 8.47 -5.28
N ASP A 161 7.95 8.50 -6.59
CA ASP A 161 7.17 9.27 -7.54
C ASP A 161 6.41 8.32 -8.46
N HIS A 162 5.15 8.61 -8.73
CA HIS A 162 4.34 7.78 -9.63
C HIS A 162 4.67 8.10 -11.09
N GLU A 163 4.86 7.09 -11.94
CA GLU A 163 4.92 7.32 -13.39
C GLU A 163 3.52 7.67 -13.92
N SER A 164 3.38 8.50 -14.95
CA SER A 164 2.10 9.14 -15.31
C SER A 164 0.90 8.22 -15.66
N SER A 165 1.05 6.90 -15.64
CA SER A 165 -0.06 5.96 -15.89
C SER A 165 -1.13 6.07 -14.82
N ALA A 166 -2.40 5.99 -15.21
CA ALA A 166 -3.48 5.79 -14.27
C ALA A 166 -3.40 4.37 -13.71
N ILE A 167 -3.61 4.22 -12.41
CA ILE A 167 -3.80 2.94 -11.74
C ILE A 167 -5.28 2.70 -11.51
N ARG A 168 -5.66 1.43 -11.50
CA ARG A 168 -6.96 0.92 -11.07
C ARG A 168 -6.72 -0.33 -10.23
N TYR A 169 -7.47 -0.49 -9.15
CA TYR A 169 -7.32 -1.62 -8.23
C TYR A 169 -8.69 -2.01 -7.64
N ASP A 170 -8.71 -3.16 -6.96
CA ASP A 170 -9.88 -3.71 -6.27
C ASP A 170 -9.42 -4.72 -5.20
N ASP A 171 -9.81 -4.67 -3.93
CA ASP A 171 -10.66 -3.70 -3.21
C ASP A 171 -9.83 -2.61 -2.49
N GLU A 172 -8.92 -3.05 -1.63
CA GLU A 172 -7.99 -2.21 -0.88
C GLU A 172 -6.58 -2.45 -1.36
N MET A 173 -5.72 -1.46 -1.14
CA MET A 173 -4.30 -1.57 -1.38
C MET A 173 -3.47 -1.11 -0.18
N PHE A 174 -2.31 -1.72 -0.03
CA PHE A 174 -1.29 -1.35 0.94
C PHE A 174 0.06 -1.29 0.23
N PHE A 175 0.85 -0.27 0.57
CA PHE A 175 2.23 -0.14 0.11
C PHE A 175 3.15 0.02 1.31
N SER A 176 4.17 -0.82 1.40
CA SER A 176 5.09 -0.84 2.55
C SER A 176 6.54 -1.01 2.11
N VAL A 177 7.48 -0.64 2.98
CA VAL A 177 8.92 -0.88 2.82
C VAL A 177 9.46 -1.60 4.05
N ASN A 178 10.10 -2.76 3.87
CA ASN A 178 10.56 -3.63 4.97
C ASN A 178 9.49 -3.78 6.06
N ASN A 179 8.27 -4.09 5.64
CA ASN A 179 7.09 -4.22 6.47
C ASN A 179 6.68 -2.94 7.25
N ARG A 180 7.13 -1.74 6.87
CA ARG A 180 6.64 -0.47 7.41
C ARG A 180 5.65 0.13 6.43
N LEU A 181 4.40 0.22 6.84
CA LEU A 181 3.30 0.72 6.00
C LEU A 181 3.53 2.19 5.69
N LEU A 182 3.55 2.52 4.40
CA LEU A 182 3.71 3.89 3.89
C LEU A 182 2.36 4.50 3.52
N LEU A 183 1.48 3.68 2.95
CA LEU A 183 0.20 4.06 2.37
C LEU A 183 -0.79 2.90 2.48
N SER A 184 -2.05 3.18 2.81
CA SER A 184 -3.17 2.31 2.48
C SER A 184 -4.43 3.11 2.12
N THR A 185 -5.31 2.53 1.31
CA THR A 185 -6.52 3.18 0.79
C THR A 185 -7.53 3.54 1.85
N GLN A 186 -7.63 2.73 2.90
CA GLN A 186 -8.30 3.05 4.15
C GLN A 186 -7.34 2.96 5.33
N ASP A 187 -7.62 3.70 6.39
CA ASP A 187 -6.85 3.68 7.63
C ASP A 187 -7.24 2.50 8.51
N TYR A 188 -6.36 1.48 8.51
CA TYR A 188 -6.45 0.29 9.35
C TYR A 188 -5.47 0.32 10.53
N SER A 189 -4.87 1.47 10.84
CA SER A 189 -3.82 1.59 11.87
C SER A 189 -4.24 1.03 13.24
N GLU A 190 -5.52 1.14 13.61
CA GLU A 190 -6.06 0.59 14.86
C GLU A 190 -5.96 -0.94 14.98
N TYR A 191 -5.73 -1.65 13.86
CA TYR A 191 -5.61 -3.10 13.82
C TYR A 191 -4.19 -3.58 13.51
N LEU A 192 -3.26 -2.66 13.24
CA LEU A 192 -1.92 -2.99 12.81
C LEU A 192 -0.93 -2.81 13.96
N PRO A 193 0.08 -3.68 14.10
CA PRO A 193 1.14 -3.48 15.07
C PRO A 193 1.92 -2.20 14.74
N GLU A 194 2.23 -1.43 15.77
CA GLU A 194 3.00 -0.19 15.69
C GLU A 194 4.36 -0.38 16.36
N ALA A 195 5.41 0.10 15.70
CA ALA A 195 6.75 0.15 16.26
C ALA A 195 7.50 1.37 15.71
N ASN A 196 8.10 2.15 16.62
CA ASN A 196 8.94 3.30 16.28
C ASN A 196 8.24 4.34 15.39
N GLY A 197 6.94 4.55 15.56
CA GLY A 197 6.12 5.49 14.79
C GLY A 197 5.64 4.95 13.45
N PHE A 198 5.83 3.66 13.15
CA PHE A 198 5.40 3.02 11.92
C PHE A 198 4.47 1.85 12.22
N TYR A 199 3.36 1.78 11.49
CA TYR A 199 2.53 0.58 11.47
C TYR A 199 3.14 -0.46 10.53
N SER A 200 2.97 -1.73 10.85
CA SER A 200 3.39 -2.83 10.01
C SER A 200 2.21 -3.55 9.39
N PHE A 201 2.34 -3.95 8.12
CA PHE A 201 1.33 -4.81 7.51
C PHE A 201 1.31 -6.15 8.26
N ALA A 202 0.13 -6.55 8.74
CA ALA A 202 -0.06 -7.80 9.45
C ALA A 202 -1.40 -8.40 9.05
N TRP A 203 -1.37 -9.50 8.29
CA TRP A 203 -2.57 -10.14 7.79
C TRP A 203 -3.55 -10.50 8.91
N SER A 204 -3.04 -11.01 10.02
CA SER A 204 -3.84 -11.35 11.21
C SER A 204 -4.63 -10.19 11.80
N GLY A 205 -4.17 -8.95 11.63
CA GLY A 205 -4.89 -7.74 12.05
C GLY A 205 -6.01 -7.34 11.10
N LEU A 206 -5.92 -7.72 9.81
CA LEU A 206 -6.83 -7.28 8.76
C LEU A 206 -7.94 -8.30 8.45
N VAL A 207 -7.70 -9.58 8.70
CA VAL A 207 -8.71 -10.64 8.51
C VAL A 207 -10.00 -10.28 9.23
N ASP A 208 -11.13 -10.48 8.55
CA ASP A 208 -12.48 -10.25 9.05
C ASP A 208 -12.83 -8.78 9.38
N LYS A 209 -11.92 -7.84 9.13
CA LYS A 209 -12.23 -6.41 9.26
C LYS A 209 -13.20 -6.00 8.17
N ALA A 210 -14.13 -5.14 8.57
CA ALA A 210 -15.09 -4.57 7.64
C ALA A 210 -14.32 -3.83 6.55
N TYR A 211 -14.58 -4.22 5.32
CA TYR A 211 -14.31 -3.44 4.14
C TYR A 211 -15.62 -2.74 3.78
N ASP A 212 -15.60 -1.42 3.85
CA ASP A 212 -16.75 -0.62 3.44
C ASP A 212 -16.20 0.65 2.76
N PRO A 213 -16.34 0.77 1.43
CA PRO A 213 -15.85 1.93 0.69
C PRO A 213 -16.59 3.22 1.07
N THR A 214 -17.68 3.12 1.84
CA THR A 214 -18.47 4.23 2.36
C THR A 214 -18.21 4.53 3.84
N SER A 215 -17.37 3.73 4.52
CA SER A 215 -17.15 3.80 5.98
C SER A 215 -16.55 5.12 6.46
N GLY A 216 -16.09 5.97 5.55
CA GLY A 216 -15.43 7.23 5.87
C GLY A 216 -14.03 7.05 6.44
N ARG A 217 -13.47 5.83 6.43
CA ARG A 217 -12.06 5.61 6.70
C ARG A 217 -11.25 6.33 5.62
N GLY A 218 -10.47 7.33 6.06
CA GLY A 218 -9.60 8.08 5.16
C GLY A 218 -8.40 7.24 4.71
N VAL A 219 -7.66 7.75 3.72
CA VAL A 219 -6.38 7.18 3.31
C VAL A 219 -5.39 7.26 4.48
N TYR A 220 -4.71 6.15 4.78
CA TYR A 220 -3.58 6.19 5.70
C TYR A 220 -2.31 6.62 4.96
N CYS A 221 -1.57 7.51 5.62
CA CYS A 221 -0.27 7.98 5.16
C CYS A 221 0.70 7.96 6.34
N ALA A 222 1.86 7.33 6.20
CA ALA A 222 2.87 7.32 7.25
C ALA A 222 3.33 8.74 7.57
N GLY A 223 3.13 9.21 8.81
CA GLY A 223 3.41 10.58 9.21
C GLY A 223 2.28 11.60 8.92
N GLY A 224 1.15 11.16 8.35
CA GLY A 224 0.08 12.04 7.89
C GLY A 224 -0.64 12.75 9.04
N ALA A 225 -0.90 12.03 10.13
CA ALA A 225 -1.50 12.59 11.35
C ALA A 225 -0.64 13.69 12.00
N GLN A 226 0.67 13.66 11.75
CA GLN A 226 1.64 14.65 12.24
C GLN A 226 1.90 15.78 11.21
N GLY A 227 1.24 15.76 10.05
CA GLY A 227 1.51 16.70 8.97
C GLY A 227 2.90 16.54 8.33
N LEU A 228 3.53 15.38 8.50
CA LEU A 228 4.85 15.08 7.96
C LEU A 228 4.80 14.42 6.57
N SER A 229 3.61 14.09 6.10
CA SER A 229 3.37 13.49 4.79
C SER A 229 1.98 13.81 4.26
N SER A 230 1.79 13.61 2.96
CA SER A 230 0.48 13.62 2.33
C SER A 230 0.35 12.49 1.32
N CYS A 231 -0.84 11.90 1.26
CA CYS A 231 -1.16 10.80 0.38
C CYS A 231 -2.46 11.07 -0.36
N SER A 232 -2.53 10.69 -1.63
CA SER A 232 -3.76 10.68 -2.42
C SER A 232 -3.80 9.38 -3.20
N VAL A 233 -4.92 8.69 -3.15
CA VAL A 233 -5.17 7.44 -3.88
C VAL A 233 -6.53 7.60 -4.56
N PRO A 234 -6.70 7.17 -5.83
CA PRO A 234 -8.04 7.13 -6.42
C PRO A 234 -8.93 6.17 -5.62
N PRO A 235 -10.26 6.33 -5.65
CA PRO A 235 -11.15 5.31 -5.12
C PRO A 235 -10.92 3.95 -5.81
N THR A 236 -11.30 2.86 -5.13
CA THR A 236 -11.33 1.53 -5.75
C THR A 236 -12.13 1.56 -7.05
N GLU A 237 -11.78 0.68 -7.98
CA GLU A 237 -12.46 0.57 -9.27
C GLU A 237 -12.54 1.89 -10.06
N THR A 238 -11.58 2.79 -9.85
CA THR A 238 -11.51 4.08 -10.55
C THR A 238 -10.09 4.31 -11.04
N ASP A 239 -9.95 4.78 -12.27
CA ASP A 239 -8.64 5.13 -12.83
C ASP A 239 -8.15 6.44 -12.19
N GLY A 240 -6.93 6.44 -11.66
CA GLY A 240 -6.32 7.67 -11.16
C GLY A 240 -4.87 7.50 -10.77
N GLN A 241 -4.28 8.55 -10.17
CA GLN A 241 -2.86 8.53 -9.81
C GLN A 241 -2.70 8.47 -8.30
N ILE A 242 -1.72 7.71 -7.85
CA ILE A 242 -1.24 7.79 -6.46
C ILE A 242 -0.28 8.94 -6.33
N LYS A 243 -0.40 9.68 -5.23
CA LYS A 243 0.59 10.66 -4.78
C LYS A 243 1.02 10.31 -3.38
N LEU A 244 2.32 10.31 -3.16
CA LEU A 244 2.95 10.04 -1.86
C LEU A 244 4.05 11.07 -1.66
N GLU A 245 3.83 12.01 -0.75
CA GLU A 245 4.78 13.09 -0.47
C GLU A 245 5.22 13.03 0.98
N PHE A 246 6.55 13.00 1.20
CA PHE A 246 7.15 12.99 2.53
C PHE A 246 7.93 14.28 2.76
N SER A 247 7.74 14.89 3.94
CA SER A 247 8.65 15.92 4.46
C SER A 247 10.05 15.36 4.67
N ASP A 248 11.05 16.22 4.77
CA ASP A 248 12.42 15.78 5.03
C ASP A 248 12.57 15.11 6.40
N THR A 249 11.83 15.58 7.41
CA THR A 249 11.74 14.92 8.73
C THR A 249 11.19 13.51 8.60
N MET A 250 10.17 13.28 7.76
CA MET A 250 9.62 11.94 7.55
C MET A 250 10.61 11.02 6.83
N LYS A 251 11.30 11.53 5.81
CA LYS A 251 12.37 10.79 5.12
C LYS A 251 13.49 10.41 6.08
N ALA A 252 13.87 11.30 7.00
CA ALA A 252 14.85 11.04 8.04
C ALA A 252 14.39 9.94 9.02
N ASN A 253 13.13 9.98 9.45
CA ASN A 253 12.55 8.96 10.32
C ASN A 253 12.48 7.58 9.64
N LEU A 254 12.10 7.54 8.38
CA LEU A 254 12.15 6.32 7.56
C LEU A 254 13.59 5.81 7.40
N ALA A 255 14.53 6.68 7.05
CA ALA A 255 15.93 6.31 6.91
C ALA A 255 16.47 5.69 8.20
N ARG A 256 16.19 6.33 9.35
CA ARG A 256 16.57 5.83 10.68
C ARG A 256 15.96 4.48 10.99
N SER A 257 14.66 4.32 10.74
CA SER A 257 13.99 3.06 11.04
C SER A 257 14.49 1.92 10.16
N LEU A 258 15.06 2.20 8.98
CA LEU A 258 15.60 1.25 8.01
C LEU A 258 17.13 1.10 8.06
N GLN A 259 17.85 1.72 9.01
CA GLN A 259 19.33 1.75 9.00
C GLN A 259 20.00 0.38 9.05
N SER A 260 19.41 -0.57 9.76
CA SER A 260 19.91 -1.94 9.86
C SER A 260 19.68 -2.74 8.57
N ASP A 261 18.80 -2.26 7.69
CA ASP A 261 18.40 -2.97 6.50
C ASP A 261 19.35 -2.66 5.34
N ARG A 262 20.06 -3.70 4.88
CA ARG A 262 20.93 -3.60 3.68
C ARG A 262 20.15 -3.70 2.37
N LYS A 263 18.85 -3.94 2.48
CA LYS A 263 17.96 -4.22 1.37
C LYS A 263 16.60 -3.60 1.67
N LEU A 264 16.06 -2.88 0.71
CA LEU A 264 14.73 -2.30 0.78
C LEU A 264 13.78 -3.20 -0.01
N THR A 265 12.83 -3.79 0.70
CA THR A 265 11.78 -4.65 0.14
C THR A 265 10.49 -3.87 0.14
N PHE A 266 10.02 -3.51 -1.04
CA PHE A 266 8.78 -2.80 -1.26
C PHE A 266 7.67 -3.80 -1.56
N ASP A 267 6.66 -3.85 -0.70
CA ASP A 267 5.52 -4.72 -0.88
C ASP A 267 4.31 -3.90 -1.36
N TRP A 268 3.72 -4.36 -2.46
CA TRP A 268 2.41 -3.95 -2.93
C TRP A 268 1.41 -5.05 -2.64
N ILE A 269 0.36 -4.72 -1.89
CA ILE A 269 -0.60 -5.70 -1.42
C ILE A 269 -1.98 -5.24 -1.82
N THR A 270 -2.77 -6.13 -2.43
CA THR A 270 -4.19 -5.94 -2.71
C THR A 270 -5.02 -6.94 -1.91
N THR A 271 -6.26 -6.60 -1.59
CA THR A 271 -7.18 -7.48 -0.84
C THR A 271 -8.43 -7.85 -1.62
N GLY A 272 -9.17 -8.81 -1.08
CA GLY A 272 -10.48 -9.19 -1.58
C GLY A 272 -11.44 -9.66 -0.50
N ASP A 273 -12.72 -9.56 -0.80
CA ASP A 273 -13.81 -9.93 0.09
C ASP A 273 -14.72 -11.04 -0.45
N ASN A 274 -15.08 -11.05 -1.74
CA ASN A 274 -16.30 -11.73 -2.19
C ASN A 274 -16.26 -12.36 -3.58
N ASP A 275 -15.38 -11.96 -4.49
CA ASP A 275 -15.46 -12.41 -5.88
C ASP A 275 -14.09 -12.58 -6.57
N ASP A 276 -14.13 -13.05 -7.83
CA ASP A 276 -12.91 -13.37 -8.59
C ASP A 276 -12.29 -12.14 -9.27
N SER A 277 -12.91 -10.98 -9.15
CA SER A 277 -12.36 -9.70 -9.59
C SER A 277 -11.50 -9.04 -8.51
N ASP A 278 -11.63 -9.43 -7.26
CA ASP A 278 -10.81 -8.95 -6.15
C ASP A 278 -9.30 -9.22 -6.30
N CYS A 279 -8.50 -8.52 -5.49
CA CYS A 279 -7.03 -8.49 -5.51
C CYS A 279 -6.42 -8.04 -6.85
N ARG A 280 -7.22 -7.54 -7.79
CA ARG A 280 -6.72 -7.07 -9.08
C ARG A 280 -6.11 -5.67 -8.96
N HIS A 281 -5.16 -5.41 -9.83
CA HIS A 281 -4.70 -4.05 -10.10
C HIS A 281 -4.07 -3.98 -11.48
N THR A 282 -4.15 -2.83 -12.13
CA THR A 282 -3.36 -2.53 -13.33
C THR A 282 -1.87 -2.54 -12.98
N ALA A 283 -0.99 -2.63 -13.98
CA ALA A 283 0.44 -2.50 -13.74
C ALA A 283 0.77 -1.17 -13.04
N ILE A 284 1.62 -1.22 -12.01
CA ILE A 284 2.11 -0.03 -11.30
C ILE A 284 3.61 0.09 -11.52
N ASN A 285 4.04 1.29 -11.90
CA ASN A 285 5.45 1.64 -12.00
C ASN A 285 5.72 2.89 -11.16
N LEU A 286 6.61 2.75 -10.18
CA LEU A 286 6.99 3.84 -9.29
C LEU A 286 8.47 4.15 -9.50
N LYS A 287 8.80 5.43 -9.68
CA LYS A 287 10.18 5.91 -9.66
C LYS A 287 10.63 6.06 -8.22
N LEU A 288 11.64 5.31 -7.84
CA LEU A 288 12.25 5.38 -6.53
C LEU A 288 13.59 6.12 -6.63
N ASN A 289 13.77 7.18 -5.84
CA ASN A 289 15.06 7.85 -5.69
C ASN A 289 15.62 7.54 -4.31
N VAL A 290 16.57 6.61 -4.22
CA VAL A 290 17.23 6.23 -2.97
C VAL A 290 18.46 7.11 -2.76
N ARG A 291 18.57 7.73 -1.59
CA ARG A 291 19.70 8.57 -1.20
C ARG A 291 20.50 7.86 -0.12
N TYR A 292 21.79 7.68 -0.33
CA TYR A 292 22.69 7.06 0.64
C TYR A 292 24.10 7.64 0.57
N VAL A 293 24.92 7.31 1.56
CA VAL A 293 26.37 7.58 1.58
C VAL A 293 27.13 6.27 1.77
N THR A 294 28.36 6.21 1.27
CA THR A 294 29.28 5.09 1.50
C THR A 294 30.44 5.56 2.39
N PRO A 295 31.10 4.65 3.14
CA PRO A 295 32.28 4.98 3.93
C PRO A 295 33.43 5.58 3.09
#